data_AF-A0A846CFD4-F1
#
_entry.id   AF-A0A846CFD4-F1
#
_cell.length_a   1.000
_cell.length_b   1.000
_cell.length_c   1.000
_cell.angle_alpha   90.00
_cell.angle_beta   90.00
_cell.angle_gamma   90.00
#
_symmetry.space_group_name_H-M   'P 1'
#
loop_
_entity.id
_entity.type
_entity.pdbx_description
1 polymer ?
#
loop_
_entity_poly.entity_id
_entity_poly.type
_entity_poly.pdbx_seq_one_letter_code
_entity_poly.pdbx_strand_id
1 'polypeptide(L)'
;MRNSEVSSECKTHSRQLSSIRANVSTNRKEYIATNDLTKFSVDAVEFESQTRWKVEEFHREIKQLTGIEFCQCRRAPNSEKSYSLCYVSLELFKKISNENRKNYLSS
;
A
#
# COMPACT_ATOMS: atom_id res chain seq x y z
N MET A 1 -11.61 23.47 9.14
CA MET A 1 -11.12 24.25 7.99
C MET A 1 -9.93 23.52 7.39
N ARG A 2 -10.08 22.99 6.16
CA ARG A 2 -9.05 22.23 5.44
C ARG A 2 -8.15 23.24 4.72
N ASN A 3 -7.03 23.61 5.32
CA ASN A 3 -6.05 24.48 4.67
C ASN A 3 -5.03 23.58 3.94
N SER A 4 -5.22 23.43 2.64
CA SER A 4 -4.27 22.80 1.72
C SER A 4 -3.53 23.91 0.97
N GLU A 5 -2.24 24.07 1.25
CA GLU A 5 -1.36 24.94 0.46
C GLU A 5 -0.81 24.11 -0.70
N VAL A 6 -1.26 24.43 -1.91
CA VAL A 6 -0.67 23.94 -3.16
C VAL A 6 0.51 24.85 -3.47
N SER A 7 1.72 24.40 -3.17
CA SER A 7 2.94 25.11 -3.59
C SER A 7 3.47 24.45 -4.85
N SER A 8 3.52 25.24 -5.92
CA SER A 8 3.73 24.84 -7.30
C SER A 8 5.21 24.73 -7.69
N GLU A 9 5.52 23.62 -8.38
CA GLU A 9 6.65 23.36 -9.30
C GLU A 9 8.08 23.43 -8.72
N CYS A 10 8.63 22.26 -8.40
CA CYS A 10 10.08 22.06 -8.35
C CYS A 10 10.57 21.61 -9.74
N LYS A 11 11.27 22.50 -10.45
CA LYS A 11 11.96 22.16 -11.70
C LYS A 11 13.35 21.61 -11.36
N THR A 12 13.51 20.29 -11.42
CA THR A 12 14.83 19.66 -11.30
C THR A 12 15.16 18.96 -12.61
N HIS A 13 16.23 19.41 -13.29
CA HIS A 13 16.79 18.87 -14.53
C HIS A 13 15.76 18.24 -15.50
N SER A 14 15.20 19.08 -16.39
CA SER A 14 14.36 18.69 -17.55
C SER A 14 13.05 17.92 -17.29
N ARG A 15 12.70 17.55 -16.05
CA ARG A 15 11.39 16.98 -15.70
C ARG A 15 10.62 17.92 -14.78
N GLN A 16 9.36 18.16 -15.11
CA GLN A 16 8.43 18.87 -14.25
C GLN A 16 7.79 17.86 -13.31
N LEU A 17 7.89 18.12 -12.01
CA LEU A 17 7.24 17.32 -10.97
C LEU A 17 6.29 18.22 -10.20
N SER A 18 5.08 17.72 -9.98
CA SER A 18 4.08 18.33 -9.11
C SER A 18 4.22 17.75 -7.71
N SER A 19 4.33 18.62 -6.70
CA SER A 19 4.31 18.21 -5.30
C SER A 19 3.05 18.73 -4.62
N ILE A 20 2.33 17.85 -3.94
CA ILE A 20 1.13 18.20 -3.17
C ILE A 20 1.40 17.90 -1.71
N ARG A 21 0.99 18.83 -0.85
CA ARG A 21 1.03 18.65 0.61
C ARG A 21 -0.37 18.33 1.11
N ALA A 22 -0.52 17.19 1.78
CA ALA A 22 -1.78 16.83 2.44
C ALA A 22 -1.57 16.60 3.93
N ASN A 23 -2.56 17.04 4.72
CA ASN A 23 -2.64 16.73 6.14
C ASN A 23 -3.39 15.40 6.27
N VAL A 24 -2.65 14.32 6.54
CA VAL A 24 -3.19 12.96 6.66
C VAL A 24 -3.73 12.70 8.08
N SER A 25 -3.20 13.39 9.09
CA SER A 25 -3.80 13.45 10.43
C SER A 25 -3.48 14.77 11.13
N THR A 26 -4.01 14.99 12.33
CA THR A 26 -3.80 16.21 13.14
C THR A 26 -2.33 16.56 13.36
N ASN A 27 -1.41 15.58 13.25
CA ASN A 27 0.03 15.76 13.45
C ASN A 27 0.91 15.20 12.30
N ARG A 28 0.33 14.60 11.25
CA ARG A 28 1.10 14.01 10.15
C ARG A 28 0.79 14.70 8.83
N LYS A 29 1.86 15.23 8.22
CA LYS A 29 1.84 15.84 6.89
C LYS A 29 2.57 14.90 5.93
N GLU A 30 1.91 14.49 4.87
CA GLU A 30 2.54 13.71 3.80
C GLU A 30 2.75 14.60 2.58
N TYR A 31 3.88 14.39 1.92
CA TYR A 31 4.24 15.05 0.67
C TYR A 31 4.22 14.00 -0.43
N ILE A 32 3.43 14.24 -1.46
CA ILE A 32 3.38 13.37 -2.63
C ILE A 32 3.97 14.13 -3.81
N ALA A 33 5.05 13.60 -4.36
CA ALA A 33 5.61 14.07 -5.62
C ALA A 33 5.12 13.15 -6.74
N THR A 34 4.48 13.71 -7.75
CA THR A 34 3.99 12.98 -8.92
C THR A 34 4.51 13.64 -10.20
N ASN A 35 4.67 12.83 -11.23
CA ASN A 35 4.98 13.30 -12.59
C ASN A 35 3.71 13.77 -13.32
N ASP A 36 2.55 13.55 -12.73
CA ASP A 36 1.26 13.94 -13.29
C ASP A 36 0.87 15.35 -12.82
N LEU A 37 1.08 16.33 -13.69
CA LEU A 37 0.76 17.74 -13.45
C LEU A 37 -0.75 18.02 -13.43
N THR A 38 -1.62 17.02 -13.57
CA THR A 38 -3.08 17.21 -13.49
C THR A 38 -3.66 16.78 -12.15
N LYS A 39 -2.93 15.93 -11.41
CA LYS A 39 -3.36 15.44 -10.10
C LYS A 39 -2.94 16.44 -9.04
N PHE A 40 -3.83 17.38 -8.72
CA PHE A 40 -3.64 18.36 -7.65
C PHE A 40 -4.82 18.38 -6.64
N SER A 41 -5.58 17.27 -6.55
CA SER A 41 -6.69 17.18 -5.60
C SER A 41 -6.24 16.52 -4.29
N VAL A 42 -6.75 17.05 -3.17
CA VAL A 42 -6.61 16.45 -1.84
C VAL A 42 -7.23 15.05 -1.81
N ASP A 43 -8.34 14.83 -2.52
CA ASP A 43 -9.00 13.52 -2.59
C ASP A 43 -8.12 12.48 -3.29
N ALA A 44 -7.37 12.91 -4.30
CA ALA A 44 -6.42 12.04 -4.99
C ALA A 44 -5.26 11.64 -4.06
N VAL A 45 -4.76 12.58 -3.26
CA VAL A 45 -3.72 12.28 -2.25
C VAL A 45 -4.23 11.32 -1.19
N GLU A 46 -5.46 11.52 -0.71
CA GLU A 46 -6.06 10.62 0.27
C GLU A 46 -6.22 9.20 -0.28
N PHE A 47 -6.71 9.05 -1.51
CA PHE A 47 -6.85 7.76 -2.19
C PHE A 47 -5.50 7.02 -2.33
N GLU A 48 -4.45 7.72 -2.76
CA GLU A 48 -3.11 7.14 -2.89
C GLU A 48 -2.55 6.73 -1.51
N SER A 49 -2.77 7.55 -0.48
CA SER A 49 -2.35 7.21 0.89
C SER A 49 -3.09 5.97 1.40
N GLN A 50 -4.42 5.90 1.24
CA GLN A 50 -5.22 4.73 1.61
C GLN A 50 -4.77 3.46 0.87
N THR A 51 -4.43 3.60 -0.42
CA THR A 51 -3.93 2.49 -1.24
C THR A 51 -2.57 2.01 -0.71
N ARG A 52 -1.64 2.93 -0.39
CA ARG A 52 -0.36 2.59 0.23
C ARG A 52 -0.55 1.83 1.55
N TRP A 53 -1.42 2.33 2.42
CA TRP A 53 -1.74 1.68 3.70
C TRP A 53 -2.31 0.27 3.49
N LYS A 54 -3.15 0.06 2.47
CA LYS A 54 -3.70 -1.27 2.18
C LYS A 54 -2.64 -2.28 1.73
N VAL A 55 -1.66 -1.82 0.96
CA VAL A 55 -0.51 -2.63 0.55
C VAL A 55 0.37 -2.98 1.76
N GLU A 56 0.63 -2.02 2.64
CA GLU A 56 1.40 -2.25 3.87
C GLU A 56 0.70 -3.24 4.81
N GLU A 57 -0.62 -3.10 4.99
CA GLU A 57 -1.44 -4.04 5.75
C GLU A 57 -1.36 -5.46 5.18
N PHE A 58 -1.48 -5.61 3.86
CA PHE A 58 -1.33 -6.89 3.18
C PHE A 58 0.04 -7.54 3.45
N HIS A 59 1.12 -6.78 3.30
CA HIS A 59 2.46 -7.30 3.62
C HIS A 59 2.59 -7.68 5.10
N ARG A 60 1.91 -6.97 6.00
CA ARG A 60 1.91 -7.29 7.44
C ARG A 60 1.19 -8.60 7.71
N GLU A 61 0.02 -8.82 7.12
CA GLU A 61 -0.71 -10.09 7.21
C GLU A 61 0.12 -11.28 6.73
N ILE A 62 0.81 -11.13 5.59
CA ILE A 62 1.67 -12.19 5.05
C ILE A 62 2.77 -12.55 6.04
N LYS A 63 3.49 -11.56 6.55
CA LYS A 63 4.59 -11.80 7.49
C LYS A 63 4.11 -12.54 8.74
N GLN A 64 2.97 -12.10 9.30
CA GLN A 64 2.42 -12.71 10.52
C GLN A 64 1.89 -14.13 10.29
N LEU A 65 1.19 -14.37 9.18
CA LEU A 65 0.54 -15.65 8.94
C LEU A 65 1.47 -16.72 8.38
N THR A 66 2.48 -16.31 7.60
CA THR A 66 3.40 -17.25 6.93
C THR A 66 4.79 -17.30 7.54
N GLY A 67 5.17 -16.31 8.36
CA GLY A 67 6.49 -16.26 8.98
C GLY A 67 7.63 -16.07 7.98
N ILE A 68 7.36 -15.48 6.80
CA ILE A 68 8.33 -15.44 5.69
C ILE A 68 9.64 -14.71 6.03
N GLU A 69 9.63 -13.84 7.03
CA GLU A 69 10.83 -13.17 7.55
C GLU A 69 11.85 -14.14 8.17
N PHE A 70 11.44 -15.35 8.53
CA PHE A 70 12.29 -16.41 9.07
C PHE A 70 12.72 -17.44 8.01
N CYS A 71 12.45 -17.20 6.72
CA CYS A 71 12.84 -18.11 5.66
C CYS A 71 14.38 -18.24 5.55
N GLN A 72 14.90 -19.46 5.67
CA GLN A 72 16.34 -19.75 5.64
C GLN A 72 16.88 -20.13 4.24
N CYS A 73 16.09 -19.89 3.19
CA CYS A 73 16.50 -20.18 1.81
C CYS A 73 17.68 -19.27 1.40
N ARG A 74 18.86 -19.86 1.15
CA ARG A 74 20.08 -19.10 0.76
C ARG A 74 20.25 -18.85 -0.74
N ARG A 75 19.47 -19.55 -1.58
CA ARG A 75 19.55 -19.44 -3.04
C ARG A 75 18.37 -18.62 -3.55
N ALA A 76 18.63 -17.61 -4.38
CA ALA A 76 17.62 -16.72 -4.95
C ALA A 76 16.39 -17.46 -5.55
N PRO A 77 16.55 -18.54 -6.34
CA PRO A 77 15.39 -19.23 -6.91
C PRO A 77 14.48 -19.89 -5.87
N ASN A 78 15.03 -20.33 -4.73
CA ASN A 78 14.24 -20.97 -3.68
C ASN A 78 13.56 -19.93 -2.79
N SER A 79 14.23 -18.81 -2.51
CA SER A 79 13.61 -17.71 -1.80
C SER A 79 12.44 -17.14 -2.61
N GLU A 80 12.60 -16.90 -3.92
CA GLU A 80 11.52 -16.41 -4.79
C GLU A 80 10.29 -17.33 -4.81
N LYS A 81 10.50 -18.64 -4.92
CA LYS A 81 9.43 -19.63 -4.84
C LYS A 81 8.75 -19.62 -3.47
N SER A 82 9.53 -19.50 -2.38
CA SER A 82 8.98 -19.35 -1.03
C SER A 82 8.11 -18.10 -0.91
N TYR A 83 8.56 -16.96 -1.43
CA TYR A 83 7.76 -15.73 -1.48
C TYR A 83 6.45 -15.95 -2.24
N SER A 84 6.54 -16.44 -3.48
CA SER A 84 5.37 -16.73 -4.31
C SER A 84 4.35 -17.64 -3.60
N LEU A 85 4.81 -18.69 -2.92
CA LEU A 85 3.94 -19.63 -2.23
C LEU A 85 3.23 -18.96 -1.04
N CYS A 86 3.93 -18.13 -0.26
CA CYS A 86 3.34 -17.41 0.87
C CYS A 86 2.25 -16.42 0.42
N TYR A 87 2.46 -15.70 -0.69
CA TYR A 87 1.44 -14.81 -1.27
C TYR A 87 0.19 -15.59 -1.68
N VAL A 88 0.35 -16.67 -2.45
CA VAL A 88 -0.78 -17.49 -2.92
C VAL A 88 -1.52 -18.15 -1.76
N SER A 89 -0.79 -18.61 -0.74
CA SER A 89 -1.38 -19.23 0.45
C SER A 89 -2.27 -18.27 1.23
N LEU A 90 -1.87 -17.00 1.37
CA LEU A 90 -2.71 -15.99 2.04
C LEU A 90 -4.04 -15.78 1.30
N GLU A 91 -4.00 -15.67 -0.03
CA GLU A 91 -5.22 -15.50 -0.84
C GLU A 91 -6.17 -16.69 -0.71
N LEU A 92 -5.63 -17.91 -0.70
CA LEU A 92 -6.43 -19.10 -0.46
C LEU A 92 -7.05 -19.10 0.95
N PHE A 93 -6.27 -18.76 1.97
CA PHE A 93 -6.76 -18.65 3.34
C PHE A 93 -7.88 -17.63 3.47
N LYS A 94 -7.76 -16.48 2.81
CA LYS A 94 -8.81 -15.45 2.77
C LYS A 94 -10.07 -15.96 2.09
N LYS A 95 -9.95 -16.68 0.97
CA LYS A 95 -11.10 -17.30 0.28
C LYS A 95 -11.83 -18.29 1.18
N ILE A 96 -11.10 -19.21 1.81
CA ILE A 96 -11.65 -20.20 2.73
C ILE A 96 -12.30 -19.52 3.94
N SER A 97 -11.66 -18.51 4.53
CA SER A 97 -12.22 -17.74 5.64
C SER A 97 -13.51 -17.02 5.25
N ASN A 98 -13.56 -16.44 4.05
CA ASN A 98 -14.76 -15.79 3.50
C ASN A 98 -15.90 -16.79 3.31
N GLU A 99 -15.60 -17.97 2.78
CA GLU A 99 -16.57 -19.03 2.55
C GLU A 99 -17.12 -19.58 3.87
N ASN A 100 -16.24 -19.92 4.82
CA ASN A 100 -16.63 -20.33 6.17
C ASN A 100 -17.54 -19.29 6.83
N ARG A 101 -17.19 -18.01 6.76
CA ARG A 101 -18.02 -16.92 7.32
C ARG A 101 -19.42 -16.88 6.71
N LYS A 102 -19.54 -17.07 5.39
CA LYS A 102 -20.85 -17.11 4.73
C LYS A 102 -21.67 -18.30 5.21
N ASN A 103 -21.05 -19.48 5.35
CA ASN A 103 -21.71 -20.68 5.84
C ASN A 103 -22.25 -20.48 7.27
N TYR A 104 -21.47 -19.86 8.16
CA TYR A 104 -21.90 -19.50 9.52
C TYR A 104 -23.05 -18.48 9.56
N LEU A 105 -23.16 -17.58 8.58
CA LEU A 105 -24.24 -16.58 8.52
C LEU A 105 -25.51 -17.11 7.85
N SER A 106 -25.42 -18.24 7.14
CA SER A 106 -26.54 -18.88 6.43
C SER A 106 -27.18 -20.06 7.18
N SER A 107 -26.55 -20.52 8.28
CA SER A 107 -27.11 -21.50 9.22
C SER A 107 -27.77 -20.80 10.40
#